data_AF-A0AAU3LP40-F1
#
_entry.id   AF-A0AAU3LP40-F1
#
_cell.length_a   1.000
_cell.length_b   1.000
_cell.length_c   1.000
_cell.angle_alpha   90.00
_cell.angle_beta   90.00
_cell.angle_gamma   90.00
#
_symmetry.space_group_name_H-M   'P 1'
#
loop_
_entity.id
_entity.type
_entity.pdbx_description
1 polymer ?
#
loop_
_entity_poly.entity_id
_entity_poly.type
_entity_poly.pdbx_seq_one_letter_code
_entity_poly.pdbx_strand_id
1 'polypeptide(L)'
;MTPSAASSGPSAPGLDIPAVTVAPGSTATTSLTVRNDSDIVEAYSLEVVGDCAPWATVEPPRVSLYPGTSETVTIRLDPPRSPETRPGEIPLGVRVLPTEHPESVRVPETTVYVEEFHELHAELAPRRRRGWLRGRYRLAVRNLGNSPAQVGFTPGQAGEELRFAFSPAKPKLEPGESAEVRLRVRTGKPVWFGSPVVWPFTVDTAESGDQEEDRRDETAVRPPLNAEFVQIPVFPKWLLAVLAALLALLLAWFTLVRPAVRSAAKEAATKEVQARPNPGGSQDGQTPGTGSGDGKGGGDKGAQPGASPGASPGTGGDGTSSGGGQQSSATIDLKTSGGATKTGTYTVPENQTFGITDIVVANFQGDEGVLTITFGDRKITTIALETFRNQDYHWVTPIKITENDTVTINVTCAKPGTPATGRRARVCHEVLNVSGVLSPTKQ
;
A
#
# COMPACT_ATOMS: atom_id res chain seq x y z
N MET A 1 26.32 -18.92 36.60
CA MET A 1 27.76 -18.56 36.69
C MET A 1 27.82 -17.09 37.04
N THR A 2 28.44 -16.73 38.16
CA THR A 2 28.58 -15.34 38.61
C THR A 2 29.66 -14.62 37.79
N PRO A 3 29.39 -13.44 37.19
CA PRO A 3 30.45 -12.63 36.59
C PRO A 3 31.34 -12.04 37.69
N SER A 4 32.64 -11.94 37.38
CA SER A 4 33.66 -11.51 38.34
C SER A 4 33.59 -10.00 38.56
N ALA A 5 33.56 -9.56 39.82
CA ALA A 5 33.80 -8.17 40.16
C ALA A 5 35.27 -7.82 39.82
N ALA A 6 35.48 -6.94 38.84
CA ALA A 6 36.79 -6.40 38.54
C ALA A 6 37.12 -5.26 39.51
N SER A 7 38.21 -5.42 40.26
CA SER A 7 38.70 -4.41 41.21
C SER A 7 39.23 -3.19 40.48
N SER A 8 38.51 -2.06 40.55
CA SER A 8 39.07 -0.75 40.21
C SER A 8 40.13 -0.36 41.25
N GLY A 9 41.38 -0.17 40.80
CA GLY A 9 42.44 0.38 41.66
C GLY A 9 42.22 1.88 41.92
N PRO A 10 42.83 2.45 42.97
CA PRO A 10 42.69 3.88 43.27
C PRO A 10 43.40 4.73 42.22
N SER A 11 42.62 5.42 41.39
CA SER A 11 43.06 6.52 40.53
C SER A 11 43.55 7.72 41.35
N ALA A 12 44.37 8.57 40.74
CA ALA A 12 44.95 9.72 41.42
C ALA A 12 43.90 10.81 41.68
N PRO A 13 43.85 11.42 42.88
CA PRO A 13 42.81 12.38 43.22
C PRO A 13 42.97 13.68 42.44
N GLY A 14 42.05 13.96 41.51
CA GLY A 14 41.92 15.29 40.90
C GLY A 14 41.27 15.38 39.52
N LEU A 15 41.12 14.29 38.76
CA LEU A 15 40.63 14.33 37.36
C LEU A 15 39.59 13.23 37.02
N ASP A 16 39.01 12.56 38.02
CA ASP A 16 38.04 11.49 37.77
C ASP A 16 36.63 12.05 37.54
N ILE A 17 36.03 11.74 36.39
CA ILE A 17 34.61 11.96 36.12
C ILE A 17 33.84 10.68 36.50
N PRO A 18 32.86 10.71 37.41
CA PRO A 18 32.07 9.54 37.74
C PRO A 18 31.35 8.95 36.51
N ALA A 19 31.46 7.64 36.34
CA ALA A 19 30.70 6.91 35.33
C ALA A 19 29.20 7.01 35.61
N VAL A 20 28.38 7.09 34.55
CA VAL A 20 26.96 7.46 34.65
C VAL A 20 26.13 6.63 33.69
N THR A 21 24.92 6.24 34.11
CA THR A 21 23.95 5.51 33.29
C THR A 21 22.84 6.46 32.83
N VAL A 22 22.39 6.34 31.58
CA VAL A 22 21.38 7.23 31.00
C VAL A 22 20.47 6.50 30.00
N ALA A 23 19.17 6.68 30.17
CA ALA A 23 18.15 6.20 29.23
C ALA A 23 17.97 7.19 28.05
N PRO A 24 17.92 6.74 26.78
CA PRO A 24 17.60 7.61 25.66
C PRO A 24 16.25 8.34 25.81
N GLY A 25 16.28 9.67 25.65
CA GLY A 25 15.15 10.57 25.92
C GLY A 25 15.01 11.02 27.37
N SER A 26 15.95 10.66 28.24
CA SER A 26 16.05 11.14 29.62
C SER A 26 17.35 11.91 29.82
N THR A 27 17.35 12.81 30.81
CA THR A 27 18.54 13.59 31.19
C THR A 27 19.27 12.92 32.35
N ALA A 28 20.58 12.79 32.24
CA ALA A 28 21.47 12.43 33.36
C ALA A 28 22.52 13.54 33.59
N THR A 29 23.14 13.53 34.77
CA THR A 29 24.24 14.45 35.10
C THR A 29 25.40 13.71 35.75
N THR A 30 26.61 14.14 35.42
CA THR A 30 27.85 13.80 36.14
C THR A 30 28.64 15.10 36.38
N SER A 31 29.79 15.04 37.04
CA SER A 31 30.57 16.22 37.38
C SER A 31 32.07 16.00 37.17
N LEU A 32 32.77 17.10 36.90
CA LEU A 32 34.23 17.16 36.80
C LEU A 32 34.74 18.27 37.71
N THR A 33 35.71 17.97 38.56
CA THR A 33 36.40 19.00 39.35
C THR A 33 37.67 19.43 38.61
N VAL A 34 37.79 20.72 38.33
CA VAL A 34 38.99 21.34 37.75
C VAL A 34 39.76 22.01 38.88
N ARG A 35 41.09 21.83 38.93
CA ARG A 35 41.98 22.49 39.89
C ARG A 35 43.08 23.25 39.17
N ASN A 36 43.38 24.46 39.62
CA ASN A 36 44.53 25.23 39.13
C ASN A 36 45.76 24.87 39.97
N ASP A 37 46.72 24.20 39.34
CA ASP A 37 48.02 23.83 39.92
C ASP A 37 49.16 24.81 39.59
N SER A 38 48.88 25.89 38.85
CA SER A 38 49.84 26.96 38.56
C SER A 38 49.93 27.97 39.71
N ASP A 39 50.95 28.84 39.63
CA ASP A 39 51.19 29.95 40.55
C ASP A 39 50.49 31.27 40.14
N ILE A 40 49.77 31.27 39.00
CA ILE A 40 49.00 32.40 38.48
C ILE A 40 47.49 32.12 38.42
N VAL A 41 46.68 33.16 38.23
CA VAL A 41 45.25 32.98 37.94
C VAL A 41 45.11 32.45 36.51
N GLU A 42 44.38 31.36 36.33
CA GLU A 42 44.19 30.75 35.02
C GLU A 42 42.70 30.49 34.73
N ALA A 43 42.30 30.73 33.49
CA ALA A 43 40.97 30.43 33.00
C ALA A 43 40.98 29.15 32.16
N TYR A 44 40.10 28.21 32.47
CA TYR A 44 39.95 26.95 31.74
C TYR A 44 38.66 26.97 30.93
N SER A 45 38.75 26.69 29.64
CA SER A 45 37.61 26.43 28.75
C SER A 45 37.36 24.92 28.68
N LEU A 46 36.10 24.51 28.76
CA LEU A 46 35.70 23.10 28.79
C LEU A 46 34.78 22.76 27.61
N GLU A 47 35.13 21.70 26.89
CA GLU A 47 34.40 21.23 25.72
C GLU A 47 34.21 19.71 25.78
N VAL A 48 33.00 19.20 25.56
CA VAL A 48 32.81 17.75 25.41
C VAL A 48 33.39 17.28 24.08
N VAL A 49 34.10 16.15 24.09
CA VAL A 49 34.70 15.51 22.92
C VAL A 49 34.36 14.03 22.86
N GLY A 50 34.43 13.44 21.67
CA GLY A 50 34.03 12.06 21.42
C GLY A 50 32.53 11.89 21.13
N ASP A 51 32.05 10.65 21.18
CA ASP A 51 30.72 10.26 20.72
C ASP A 51 29.57 10.82 21.58
N CYS A 52 29.88 11.27 22.81
CA CYS A 52 28.94 11.97 23.69
C CYS A 52 28.68 13.43 23.28
N ALA A 53 29.59 14.08 22.55
CA ALA A 53 29.54 15.52 22.28
C ALA A 53 28.25 16.05 21.61
N PRO A 54 27.55 15.32 20.71
CA PRO A 54 26.31 15.82 20.10
C PRO A 54 25.12 15.97 21.07
N TRP A 55 25.19 15.36 22.25
CA TRP A 55 24.10 15.28 23.23
C TRP A 55 24.57 15.52 24.68
N ALA A 56 25.75 16.11 24.85
CA ALA A 56 26.34 16.42 26.15
C ALA A 56 26.78 17.88 26.24
N THR A 57 26.54 18.54 27.38
CA THR A 57 26.88 19.95 27.62
C THR A 57 27.56 20.14 28.97
N VAL A 58 28.65 20.91 29.01
CA VAL A 58 29.35 21.29 30.26
C VAL A 58 28.90 22.67 30.72
N GLU A 59 28.51 22.79 31.98
CA GLU A 59 28.07 24.03 32.60
C GLU A 59 28.78 24.25 33.96
N PRO A 60 29.48 25.38 34.16
CA PRO A 60 29.82 26.40 33.17
C PRO A 60 30.86 25.90 32.12
N PRO A 61 30.83 26.39 30.88
CA PRO A 61 31.80 26.04 29.83
C PRO A 61 33.15 26.75 29.98
N ARG A 62 33.27 27.70 30.92
CA ARG A 62 34.53 28.36 31.27
C ARG A 62 34.55 28.69 32.76
N VAL A 63 35.65 28.35 33.43
CA VAL A 63 35.92 28.65 34.84
C VAL A 63 37.19 29.50 34.97
N SER A 64 37.32 30.28 36.03
CA SER A 64 38.49 31.14 36.29
C SER A 64 38.97 30.93 37.71
N LEU A 65 40.13 30.29 37.86
CA LEU A 65 40.60 29.74 39.13
C LEU A 65 41.87 30.44 39.61
N TYR A 66 41.89 30.79 40.90
CA TYR A 66 43.10 31.25 41.57
C TYR A 66 44.07 30.07 41.84
N PRO A 67 45.38 30.32 42.02
CA PRO A 67 46.36 29.31 42.39
C PRO A 67 45.89 28.41 43.53
N GLY A 68 45.97 27.09 43.34
CA GLY A 68 45.57 26.08 44.33
C GLY A 68 44.06 25.95 44.58
N THR A 69 43.20 26.70 43.87
CA THR A 69 41.73 26.58 43.98
C THR A 69 41.16 25.57 42.99
N SER A 70 39.95 25.09 43.27
CA SER A 70 39.22 24.14 42.43
C SER A 70 37.74 24.47 42.35
N GLU A 71 37.13 24.21 41.20
CA GLU A 71 35.70 24.39 40.93
C GLU A 71 35.14 23.12 40.29
N THR A 72 33.89 22.78 40.59
CA THR A 72 33.22 21.60 40.04
C THR A 72 32.22 22.03 38.99
N VAL A 73 32.44 21.61 37.75
CA VAL A 73 31.50 21.79 36.64
C VAL A 73 30.51 20.63 36.59
N THR A 74 29.31 20.88 36.08
CA THR A 74 28.29 19.86 35.81
C THR A 74 28.32 19.50 34.33
N ILE A 75 28.30 18.20 34.03
CA ILE A 75 28.18 17.66 32.68
C ILE A 75 26.78 17.07 32.56
N ARG A 76 25.94 17.69 31.74
CA ARG A 76 24.57 17.24 31.46
C ARG A 76 24.56 16.38 30.20
N LEU A 77 23.91 15.23 30.28
CA LEU A 77 23.77 14.24 29.22
C LEU A 77 22.30 14.14 28.84
N ASP A 78 21.99 14.28 27.56
CA ASP A 78 20.62 14.35 27.02
C ASP A 78 20.52 13.55 25.70
N PRO A 79 20.84 12.23 25.72
CA PRO A 79 20.85 11.40 24.52
C PRO A 79 19.46 11.33 23.89
N PRO A 80 19.31 11.62 22.58
CA PRO A 80 17.99 11.63 21.95
C PRO A 80 17.39 10.22 21.91
N ARG A 81 16.06 10.13 22.13
CA ARG A 81 15.30 8.88 21.98
C ARG A 81 15.16 8.54 20.49
N SER A 82 16.19 7.92 19.93
CA SER A 82 16.24 7.51 18.53
C SER A 82 16.92 6.13 18.38
N PRO A 83 16.64 5.40 17.30
CA PRO A 83 17.38 4.17 16.97
C PRO A 83 18.88 4.38 16.70
N GLU A 84 19.30 5.62 16.48
CA GLU A 84 20.69 5.98 16.18
C GLU A 84 21.54 6.06 17.46
N THR A 85 20.91 6.36 18.60
CA THR A 85 21.51 6.37 19.94
C THR A 85 21.78 4.94 20.43
N ARG A 86 22.90 4.35 20.00
CA ARG A 86 23.26 2.96 20.34
C ARG A 86 23.39 2.73 21.86
N PRO A 87 22.91 1.59 22.37
CA PRO A 87 23.12 1.21 23.77
C PRO A 87 24.55 0.72 24.02
N GLY A 88 24.94 0.69 25.29
CA GLY A 88 26.23 0.18 25.76
C GLY A 88 27.18 1.27 26.27
N GLU A 89 28.47 0.96 26.29
CA GLU A 89 29.52 1.82 26.82
C GLU A 89 29.96 2.84 25.76
N ILE A 90 29.76 4.13 26.06
CA ILE A 90 30.22 5.25 25.21
C ILE A 90 31.24 6.09 26.00
N PRO A 91 32.43 6.37 25.45
CA PRO A 91 33.42 7.21 26.11
C PRO A 91 32.98 8.68 26.10
N LEU A 92 32.94 9.28 27.29
CA LEU A 92 32.77 10.71 27.51
C LEU A 92 34.14 11.33 27.81
N GLY A 93 34.68 12.09 26.84
CA GLY A 93 35.87 12.92 27.05
C GLY A 93 35.47 14.38 27.30
N VAL A 94 36.14 15.06 28.24
CA VAL A 94 36.00 16.51 28.42
C VAL A 94 37.35 17.17 28.20
N ARG A 95 37.51 17.93 27.12
CA ARG A 95 38.73 18.68 26.86
C ARG A 95 38.76 19.94 27.70
N VAL A 96 39.75 20.02 28.59
CA VAL A 96 40.03 21.17 29.45
C VAL A 96 41.22 21.92 28.84
N LEU A 97 40.96 23.13 28.33
CA LEU A 97 41.96 24.01 27.72
C LEU A 97 42.33 25.16 28.67
N PRO A 98 43.57 25.22 29.18
CA PRO A 98 44.07 26.39 29.89
C PRO A 98 44.25 27.58 28.93
N THR A 99 43.98 28.81 29.41
CA THR A 99 44.14 30.03 28.60
C THR A 99 45.59 30.52 28.58
N GLU A 100 46.30 30.46 29.70
CA GLU A 100 47.67 31.02 29.82
C GLU A 100 48.73 29.98 29.43
N HIS A 101 48.46 28.69 29.62
CA HIS A 101 49.32 27.56 29.21
C HIS A 101 48.63 26.60 28.21
N PRO A 102 48.44 27.00 26.92
CA PRO A 102 47.75 26.17 25.92
C PRO A 102 48.39 24.81 25.61
N GLU A 103 49.66 24.60 25.99
CA GLU A 103 50.34 23.31 25.90
C GLU A 103 49.92 22.31 27.00
N SER A 104 49.28 22.77 28.06
CA SER A 104 48.90 21.96 29.24
C SER A 104 47.48 21.37 29.16
N VAL A 105 46.93 21.21 27.96
CA VAL A 105 45.59 20.64 27.72
C VAL A 105 45.46 19.23 28.31
N ARG A 106 44.31 18.96 28.94
CA ARG A 106 43.93 17.64 29.46
C ARG A 106 42.60 17.19 28.90
N VAL A 107 42.43 15.88 28.79
CA VAL A 107 41.14 15.24 28.45
C VAL A 107 40.87 14.13 29.47
N PRO A 108 40.22 14.44 30.61
CA PRO A 108 39.60 13.42 31.43
C PRO A 108 38.55 12.63 30.65
N GLU A 109 38.53 11.32 30.86
CA GLU A 109 37.66 10.36 30.19
C GLU A 109 36.88 9.53 31.21
N THR A 110 35.65 9.16 30.89
CA THR A 110 34.84 8.21 31.66
C THR A 110 33.86 7.46 30.77
N THR A 111 33.17 6.46 31.32
CA THR A 111 32.18 5.66 30.59
C THR A 111 30.76 6.16 30.89
N VAL A 112 30.01 6.45 29.83
CA VAL A 112 28.57 6.61 29.88
C VAL A 112 27.93 5.29 29.45
N TYR A 113 27.08 4.72 30.30
CA TYR A 113 26.29 3.54 30.00
C TYR A 113 24.94 3.98 29.43
N VAL A 114 24.75 3.83 28.12
CA VAL A 114 23.47 4.13 27.46
C VAL A 114 22.58 2.90 27.52
N GLU A 115 21.37 3.04 28.06
CA GLU A 115 20.43 1.94 28.22
C GLU A 115 19.77 1.51 26.89
N GLU A 116 19.32 0.26 26.85
CA GLU A 116 18.48 -0.27 25.78
C GLU A 116 17.03 0.22 25.95
N PHE A 117 16.40 0.67 24.86
CA PHE A 117 14.96 0.93 24.83
C PHE A 117 14.31 0.21 23.65
N HIS A 118 13.15 -0.39 23.92
CA HIS A 118 12.46 -1.28 23.00
C HIS A 118 11.16 -0.62 22.50
N GLU A 119 11.10 -0.32 21.20
CA GLU A 119 9.92 0.27 20.58
C GLU A 119 9.72 -0.38 19.19
N LEU A 120 8.57 -1.01 18.96
CA LEU A 120 8.24 -1.61 17.66
C LEU A 120 6.89 -1.05 17.20
N HIS A 121 6.87 -0.55 15.97
CA HIS A 121 5.66 -0.13 15.27
C HIS A 121 5.25 -1.19 14.26
N ALA A 122 3.95 -1.47 14.13
CA ALA A 122 3.46 -2.50 13.22
C ALA A 122 2.12 -2.14 12.58
N GLU A 123 1.97 -2.46 11.29
CA GLU A 123 0.80 -2.12 10.49
C GLU A 123 0.35 -3.28 9.61
N LEU A 124 -0.96 -3.58 9.64
CA LEU A 124 -1.57 -4.69 8.90
C LEU A 124 -2.44 -4.18 7.73
N ALA A 125 -2.07 -4.53 6.51
CA ALA A 125 -2.73 -4.09 5.29
C ALA A 125 -3.02 -5.24 4.30
N PRO A 126 -4.21 -5.29 3.65
CA PRO A 126 -5.39 -4.47 3.90
C PRO A 126 -6.15 -4.95 5.15
N ARG A 127 -6.82 -4.05 5.88
CA ARG A 127 -7.64 -4.46 7.05
C ARG A 127 -8.80 -5.41 6.70
N ARG A 128 -9.24 -5.46 5.44
CA ARG A 128 -10.31 -6.36 4.97
C ARG A 128 -9.93 -7.03 3.65
N ARG A 129 -10.04 -8.36 3.56
CA ARG A 129 -9.76 -9.11 2.31
C ARG A 129 -10.89 -10.09 1.98
N ARG A 130 -11.32 -10.11 0.72
CA ARG A 130 -12.29 -11.09 0.20
C ARG A 130 -11.57 -12.29 -0.45
N GLY A 131 -12.09 -13.50 -0.30
CA GLY A 131 -11.61 -14.70 -1.00
C GLY A 131 -12.42 -15.96 -0.71
N TRP A 132 -12.25 -17.04 -1.48
CA TRP A 132 -13.04 -18.29 -1.30
C TRP A 132 -12.56 -19.17 -0.13
N LEU A 133 -11.25 -19.25 0.08
CA LEU A 133 -10.62 -20.12 1.09
C LEU A 133 -9.36 -19.53 1.73
N ARG A 134 -8.77 -18.49 1.13
CA ARG A 134 -7.49 -17.90 1.55
C ARG A 134 -7.49 -16.39 1.42
N GLY A 135 -7.02 -15.69 2.44
CA GLY A 135 -6.66 -14.27 2.43
C GLY A 135 -5.14 -14.10 2.43
N ARG A 136 -4.65 -13.01 1.82
CA ARG A 136 -3.25 -12.58 1.88
C ARG A 136 -3.20 -11.14 2.38
N TYR A 137 -2.35 -10.92 3.36
CA TYR A 137 -2.13 -9.66 4.06
C TYR A 137 -0.63 -9.40 4.14
N ARG A 138 -0.27 -8.13 4.29
CA ARG A 138 1.09 -7.66 4.54
C ARG A 138 1.10 -7.03 5.91
N LEU A 139 2.04 -7.45 6.73
CA LEU A 139 2.31 -6.92 8.05
C LEU A 139 3.67 -6.21 7.95
N ALA A 140 3.66 -4.89 7.91
CA ALA A 140 4.88 -4.10 7.98
C ALA A 140 5.24 -3.94 9.46
N VAL A 141 6.50 -4.19 9.82
CA VAL A 141 7.01 -4.01 11.19
C VAL A 141 8.29 -3.21 11.12
N ARG A 142 8.44 -2.24 12.04
CA ARG A 142 9.62 -1.38 12.15
C ARG A 142 10.14 -1.37 13.58
N ASN A 143 11.45 -1.51 13.74
CA ASN A 143 12.14 -1.26 15.00
C ASN A 143 12.40 0.25 15.14
N LEU A 144 11.87 0.83 16.20
CA LEU A 144 12.06 2.21 16.64
C LEU A 144 12.91 2.28 17.94
N GLY A 145 13.25 1.12 18.52
CA GLY A 145 14.23 0.99 19.60
C GLY A 145 15.67 1.14 19.12
N ASN A 146 16.60 1.23 20.08
CA ASN A 146 18.04 1.25 19.82
C ASN A 146 18.73 -0.12 19.93
N SER A 147 18.03 -1.16 20.40
CA SER A 147 18.52 -2.54 20.47
C SER A 147 17.96 -3.41 19.32
N PRO A 148 18.67 -4.45 18.85
CA PRO A 148 18.15 -5.38 17.83
C PRO A 148 17.05 -6.26 18.41
N ALA A 149 15.89 -6.31 17.74
CA ALA A 149 14.71 -7.04 18.22
C ALA A 149 14.37 -8.24 17.30
N GLN A 150 14.01 -9.39 17.87
CA GLN A 150 13.39 -10.49 17.12
C GLN A 150 11.88 -10.45 17.32
N VAL A 151 11.09 -10.35 16.25
CA VAL A 151 9.64 -10.12 16.36
C VAL A 151 8.84 -11.41 16.20
N GLY A 152 7.97 -11.71 17.15
CA GLY A 152 6.97 -12.78 17.09
C GLY A 152 5.57 -12.27 16.75
N PHE A 153 4.76 -13.14 16.14
CA PHE A 153 3.38 -12.83 15.74
C PHE A 153 2.39 -13.84 16.32
N THR A 154 1.47 -13.35 17.13
CA THR A 154 0.41 -14.17 17.75
C THR A 154 -0.94 -13.77 17.15
N PRO A 155 -1.60 -14.64 16.36
CA PRO A 155 -2.92 -14.37 15.82
C PRO A 155 -4.01 -14.71 16.84
N GLY A 156 -4.98 -13.81 17.03
CA GLY A 156 -6.18 -14.06 17.83
C GLY A 156 -7.43 -14.18 16.97
N GLN A 157 -8.34 -15.09 17.33
CA GLN A 157 -9.66 -15.21 16.71
C GLN A 157 -10.67 -15.67 17.76
N ALA A 158 -11.91 -15.17 17.67
CA ALA A 158 -13.04 -15.85 18.30
C ALA A 158 -13.37 -17.12 17.48
N GLY A 159 -12.76 -18.25 17.86
CA GLY A 159 -12.91 -19.56 17.20
C GLY A 159 -11.61 -20.13 16.62
N GLU A 160 -11.69 -21.31 15.98
CA GLU A 160 -10.55 -22.05 15.41
C GLU A 160 -10.66 -22.28 13.89
N GLU A 161 -11.56 -21.55 13.21
CA GLU A 161 -11.88 -21.76 11.79
C GLU A 161 -10.80 -21.23 10.84
N LEU A 162 -10.07 -20.20 11.27
CA LEU A 162 -8.93 -19.66 10.54
C LEU A 162 -7.63 -20.33 10.97
N ARG A 163 -6.75 -20.56 9.99
CA ARG A 163 -5.36 -20.92 10.22
C ARG A 163 -4.45 -19.86 9.61
N PHE A 164 -3.43 -19.48 10.37
CA PHE A 164 -2.53 -18.39 10.04
C PHE A 164 -1.16 -18.97 9.65
N ALA A 165 -0.42 -18.24 8.81
CA ALA A 165 0.97 -18.54 8.49
C ALA A 165 1.71 -17.25 8.14
N PHE A 166 2.80 -17.00 8.84
CA PHE A 166 3.67 -15.83 8.69
C PHE A 166 4.93 -16.22 7.91
N SER A 167 5.44 -15.32 7.07
CA SER A 167 6.66 -15.53 6.27
C SER A 167 7.37 -14.20 6.02
N PRO A 168 8.53 -13.95 6.66
CA PRO A 168 9.18 -14.78 7.69
C PRO A 168 8.34 -14.93 8.98
N ALA A 169 8.60 -15.97 9.76
CA ALA A 169 7.84 -16.24 11.00
C ALA A 169 8.37 -15.47 12.21
N LYS A 170 9.69 -15.28 12.27
CA LYS A 170 10.39 -14.45 13.27
C LYS A 170 11.47 -13.60 12.57
N PRO A 171 11.14 -12.44 11.98
CA PRO A 171 12.17 -11.52 11.48
C PRO A 171 13.00 -10.98 12.65
N LYS A 172 14.32 -10.93 12.47
CA LYS A 172 15.20 -10.05 13.26
C LYS A 172 15.20 -8.67 12.59
N LEU A 173 15.16 -7.61 13.39
CA LEU A 173 15.25 -6.23 12.96
C LEU A 173 16.36 -5.53 13.74
N GLU A 174 17.34 -4.98 13.03
CA GLU A 174 18.30 -4.04 13.60
C GLU A 174 17.61 -2.70 13.97
N PRO A 175 18.23 -1.85 14.80
CA PRO A 175 17.68 -0.53 15.14
C PRO A 175 17.32 0.30 13.91
N GLY A 176 16.10 0.82 13.87
CA GLY A 176 15.57 1.60 12.74
C GLY A 176 15.07 0.78 11.54
N GLU A 177 15.40 -0.52 11.46
CA GLU A 177 15.07 -1.39 10.33
C GLU A 177 13.56 -1.66 10.21
N SER A 178 13.10 -1.95 8.99
CA SER A 178 11.71 -2.36 8.71
C SER A 178 11.66 -3.63 7.86
N ALA A 179 10.78 -4.56 8.19
CA ALA A 179 10.53 -5.77 7.40
C ALA A 179 9.04 -5.91 7.00
N GLU A 180 8.81 -6.45 5.80
CA GLU A 180 7.48 -6.87 5.35
C GLU A 180 7.28 -8.37 5.61
N VAL A 181 6.29 -8.70 6.44
CA VAL A 181 5.90 -10.08 6.74
C VAL A 181 4.61 -10.42 6.00
N ARG A 182 4.63 -11.52 5.24
CA ARG A 182 3.45 -12.01 4.51
C ARG A 182 2.60 -12.87 5.44
N LEU A 183 1.43 -12.37 5.80
CA LEU A 183 0.42 -13.12 6.54
C LEU A 183 -0.57 -13.79 5.58
N ARG A 184 -0.64 -15.12 5.65
CA ARG A 184 -1.63 -15.93 4.94
C ARG A 184 -2.67 -16.47 5.91
N VAL A 185 -3.91 -16.05 5.72
CA VAL A 185 -5.08 -16.55 6.45
C VAL A 185 -5.78 -17.59 5.58
N ARG A 186 -6.26 -18.70 6.15
CA ARG A 186 -7.06 -19.70 5.42
C ARG A 186 -8.19 -20.26 6.27
N THR A 187 -9.36 -20.48 5.69
CA THR A 187 -10.46 -21.20 6.34
C THR A 187 -10.31 -22.71 6.17
N GLY A 188 -10.84 -23.49 7.12
CA GLY A 188 -10.85 -24.95 7.05
C GLY A 188 -11.82 -25.54 6.02
N LYS A 189 -12.93 -24.86 5.71
CA LYS A 189 -14.01 -25.34 4.82
C LYS A 189 -14.42 -24.23 3.82
N PRO A 190 -14.74 -24.56 2.56
CA PRO A 190 -15.30 -23.59 1.61
C PRO A 190 -16.79 -23.32 1.89
N VAL A 191 -17.24 -22.10 1.61
CA VAL A 191 -18.67 -21.77 1.53
C VAL A 191 -19.13 -22.02 0.09
N TRP A 192 -19.98 -23.01 -0.14
CA TRP A 192 -20.41 -23.37 -1.50
C TRP A 192 -21.44 -22.39 -2.08
N PHE A 193 -22.49 -22.11 -1.30
CA PHE A 193 -23.59 -21.20 -1.64
C PHE A 193 -23.97 -20.40 -0.39
N GLY A 194 -24.44 -19.16 -0.54
CA GLY A 194 -24.86 -18.35 0.60
C GLY A 194 -24.64 -16.86 0.42
N SER A 195 -24.73 -16.13 1.53
CA SER A 195 -24.10 -14.82 1.71
C SER A 195 -22.61 -14.98 2.05
N PRO A 196 -21.77 -13.94 1.84
CA PRO A 196 -20.40 -13.95 2.36
C PRO A 196 -20.37 -14.05 3.89
N VAL A 197 -19.42 -14.81 4.44
CA VAL A 197 -19.18 -14.94 5.88
C VAL A 197 -17.98 -14.07 6.27
N VAL A 198 -18.06 -13.35 7.37
CA VAL A 198 -16.99 -12.46 7.86
C VAL A 198 -16.28 -13.12 9.03
N TRP A 199 -14.96 -13.25 8.94
CA TRP A 199 -14.10 -13.80 9.97
C TRP A 199 -13.16 -12.69 10.50
N PRO A 200 -13.50 -12.03 11.62
CA PRO A 200 -12.60 -11.06 12.26
C PRO A 200 -11.46 -11.79 12.99
N PHE A 201 -10.27 -11.21 12.98
CA PHE A 201 -9.09 -11.69 13.69
C PHE A 201 -8.18 -10.53 14.12
N THR A 202 -7.34 -10.77 15.11
CA THR A 202 -6.29 -9.88 15.58
C THR A 202 -4.92 -10.45 15.26
N VAL A 203 -3.90 -9.59 15.24
CA VAL A 203 -2.49 -10.00 15.26
C VAL A 203 -1.77 -9.15 16.28
N ASP A 204 -1.20 -9.81 17.28
CA ASP A 204 -0.37 -9.20 18.32
C ASP A 204 1.11 -9.31 17.94
N THR A 205 1.85 -8.23 18.17
CA THR A 205 3.26 -8.07 17.78
C THR A 205 4.13 -7.92 19.02
N ALA A 206 4.70 -9.03 19.45
CA ALA A 206 5.59 -9.09 20.61
C ALA A 206 7.05 -9.22 20.17
N GLU A 207 7.98 -8.76 21.01
CA GLU A 207 9.37 -9.18 20.87
C GLU A 207 9.49 -10.61 21.41
N SER A 208 9.97 -11.53 20.58
CA SER A 208 10.23 -12.91 20.97
C SER A 208 11.68 -13.03 21.42
N GLY A 209 11.94 -12.73 22.69
CA GLY A 209 13.24 -12.99 23.31
C GLY A 209 13.50 -14.50 23.43
N ASP A 210 14.77 -14.90 23.36
CA ASP A 210 15.22 -16.27 23.63
C ASP A 210 15.33 -16.57 25.15
N GLN A 211 14.99 -15.62 26.01
CA GLN A 211 14.90 -15.80 27.46
C GLN A 211 13.43 -15.92 27.88
N GLU A 212 13.00 -17.16 28.13
CA GLU A 212 11.76 -17.44 28.83
C GLU A 212 11.88 -17.00 30.32
N GLU A 213 10.76 -16.49 30.84
CA GLU A 213 10.36 -16.36 32.26
C GLU A 213 10.64 -15.08 33.09
N ASP A 214 11.81 -14.40 33.07
CA ASP A 214 12.16 -13.45 34.16
C ASP A 214 12.14 -11.92 33.87
N ARG A 215 11.80 -11.45 32.66
CA ARG A 215 11.56 -10.01 32.41
C ARG A 215 10.08 -9.69 32.22
N ARG A 216 9.37 -9.53 33.35
CA ARG A 216 8.05 -8.86 33.41
C ARG A 216 8.17 -7.37 33.70
N ASP A 217 9.13 -6.69 33.06
CA ASP A 217 8.99 -5.24 32.90
C ASP A 217 7.86 -4.96 31.91
N GLU A 218 7.15 -3.86 32.16
CA GLU A 218 5.85 -3.53 31.57
C GLU A 218 5.80 -3.86 30.08
N THR A 219 5.12 -4.96 29.75
CA THR A 219 4.88 -5.34 28.36
C THR A 219 4.08 -4.22 27.74
N ALA A 220 4.73 -3.36 26.96
CA ALA A 220 4.09 -2.22 26.31
C ALA A 220 2.86 -2.75 25.57
N VAL A 221 1.66 -2.44 26.08
CA VAL A 221 0.42 -3.09 25.65
C VAL A 221 0.03 -2.52 24.29
N ARG A 222 0.67 -3.07 23.25
CA ARG A 222 0.45 -2.65 21.87
C ARG A 222 -0.97 -3.01 21.47
N PRO A 223 -1.75 -2.07 20.90
CA PRO A 223 -3.10 -2.38 20.45
C PRO A 223 -3.11 -3.53 19.44
N PRO A 224 -3.97 -4.54 19.60
CA PRO A 224 -4.08 -5.65 18.65
C PRO A 224 -4.38 -5.15 17.23
N LEU A 225 -3.68 -5.69 16.23
CA LEU A 225 -3.91 -5.32 14.83
C LEU A 225 -5.15 -6.02 14.27
N ASN A 226 -6.27 -5.31 14.31
CA ASN A 226 -7.58 -5.80 13.89
C ASN A 226 -7.71 -5.90 12.35
N ALA A 227 -8.16 -7.07 11.85
CA ALA A 227 -8.48 -7.29 10.45
C ALA A 227 -9.61 -8.32 10.23
N GLU A 228 -10.13 -8.37 9.01
CA GLU A 228 -11.22 -9.26 8.59
C GLU A 228 -10.86 -10.07 7.34
N PHE A 229 -11.17 -11.37 7.36
CA PHE A 229 -11.27 -12.21 6.17
C PHE A 229 -12.74 -12.46 5.80
N VAL A 230 -13.17 -11.95 4.64
CA VAL A 230 -14.52 -12.12 4.12
C VAL A 230 -14.54 -13.30 3.15
N GLN A 231 -15.07 -14.42 3.61
CA GLN A 231 -15.22 -15.62 2.81
C GLN A 231 -16.41 -15.48 1.85
N ILE A 232 -16.13 -15.38 0.55
CA ILE A 232 -17.16 -15.33 -0.49
C ILE A 232 -17.56 -16.75 -0.94
N PRO A 233 -18.84 -16.99 -1.29
CA PRO A 233 -19.29 -18.28 -1.79
C PRO A 233 -18.62 -18.64 -3.12
N VAL A 234 -18.41 -19.94 -3.35
CA VAL A 234 -17.81 -20.46 -4.59
C VAL A 234 -18.79 -20.33 -5.77
N PHE A 235 -20.08 -20.61 -5.55
CA PHE A 235 -21.11 -20.56 -6.58
C PHE A 235 -22.26 -19.59 -6.22
N PRO A 236 -22.79 -18.84 -7.21
CA PRO A 236 -23.95 -17.99 -7.00
C PRO A 236 -25.24 -18.84 -6.89
N LYS A 237 -26.20 -18.40 -6.08
CA LYS A 237 -27.45 -19.15 -5.83
C LYS A 237 -28.28 -19.41 -7.11
N TRP A 238 -28.22 -18.53 -8.11
CA TRP A 238 -28.94 -18.72 -9.38
C TRP A 238 -28.49 -19.97 -10.15
N LEU A 239 -27.25 -20.44 -9.94
CA LEU A 239 -26.75 -21.66 -10.58
C LEU A 239 -27.59 -22.88 -10.19
N LEU A 240 -28.10 -22.93 -8.95
CA LEU A 240 -29.01 -23.99 -8.48
C LEU A 240 -30.36 -23.95 -9.23
N ALA A 241 -30.88 -22.75 -9.51
CA ALA A 241 -32.12 -22.59 -10.28
C ALA A 241 -31.93 -23.03 -11.75
N VAL A 242 -30.80 -22.69 -12.37
CA VAL A 242 -30.46 -23.16 -13.73
C VAL A 242 -30.24 -24.68 -13.75
N LEU A 243 -29.57 -25.24 -12.75
CA LEU A 243 -29.39 -26.70 -12.63
C LEU A 243 -30.73 -27.43 -12.49
N ALA A 244 -31.65 -26.87 -11.68
CA ALA A 244 -33.01 -27.40 -11.53
C ALA A 244 -33.83 -27.28 -12.83
N ALA A 245 -33.72 -26.17 -13.56
CA ALA A 245 -34.39 -25.98 -14.85
C ALA A 245 -33.85 -26.95 -15.92
N LEU A 246 -32.54 -27.16 -15.99
CA LEU A 246 -31.92 -28.15 -16.88
C LEU A 246 -32.36 -29.57 -16.52
N LEU A 247 -32.44 -29.90 -15.22
CA LEU A 247 -32.94 -31.20 -14.75
C LEU A 247 -34.42 -31.38 -15.15
N ALA A 248 -35.25 -30.35 -15.00
CA ALA A 248 -36.67 -30.38 -15.40
C ALA A 248 -36.85 -30.54 -16.93
N LEU A 249 -36.05 -29.83 -17.74
CA LEU A 249 -36.03 -29.98 -19.19
C LEU A 249 -35.56 -31.37 -19.61
N LEU A 250 -34.55 -31.94 -18.94
CA LEU A 250 -34.07 -33.29 -19.17
C LEU A 250 -35.16 -34.31 -18.82
N LEU A 251 -35.82 -34.18 -17.67
CA LEU A 251 -36.95 -35.03 -17.29
C LEU A 251 -38.09 -34.94 -18.32
N ALA A 252 -38.51 -33.74 -18.71
CA ALA A 252 -39.54 -33.52 -19.74
C ALA A 252 -39.15 -34.11 -21.10
N TRP A 253 -37.88 -34.01 -21.50
CA TRP A 253 -37.38 -34.68 -22.70
C TRP A 253 -37.53 -36.20 -22.61
N PHE A 254 -37.16 -36.82 -21.49
CA PHE A 254 -37.25 -38.27 -21.32
C PHE A 254 -38.69 -38.79 -21.15
N THR A 255 -39.59 -38.04 -20.52
CA THR A 255 -40.97 -38.48 -20.21
C THR A 255 -42.01 -38.11 -21.27
N LEU A 256 -41.88 -36.95 -21.92
CA LEU A 256 -42.86 -36.43 -22.89
C LEU A 256 -42.33 -36.54 -24.32
N VAL A 257 -41.14 -36.01 -24.59
CA VAL A 257 -40.65 -35.84 -25.98
C VAL A 257 -40.10 -37.15 -26.56
N ARG A 258 -39.27 -37.88 -25.81
CA ARG A 258 -38.66 -39.15 -26.25
C ARG A 258 -39.68 -40.24 -26.63
N PRO A 259 -40.79 -40.47 -25.89
CA PRO A 259 -41.83 -41.39 -26.37
C PRO A 259 -42.57 -40.86 -27.61
N ALA A 260 -42.92 -39.56 -27.65
CA ALA A 260 -43.62 -38.96 -28.79
C ALA A 260 -42.81 -38.99 -30.09
N VAL A 261 -41.50 -38.71 -30.03
CA VAL A 261 -40.57 -38.82 -31.16
C VAL A 261 -40.41 -40.27 -31.60
N ARG A 262 -40.42 -41.23 -30.66
CA ARG A 262 -40.38 -42.67 -30.99
C ARG A 262 -41.67 -43.18 -31.65
N SER A 263 -42.85 -42.67 -31.28
CA SER A 263 -44.10 -42.99 -31.97
C SER A 263 -44.15 -42.34 -33.36
N ALA A 264 -43.81 -41.05 -33.48
CA ALA A 264 -43.78 -40.36 -34.77
C ALA A 264 -42.76 -40.98 -35.75
N ALA A 265 -41.58 -41.38 -35.28
CA ALA A 265 -40.59 -42.08 -36.11
C ALA A 265 -41.06 -43.48 -36.56
N LYS A 266 -41.77 -44.23 -35.70
CA LYS A 266 -42.41 -45.50 -36.11
C LYS A 266 -43.51 -45.28 -37.14
N GLU A 267 -44.33 -44.26 -36.96
CA GLU A 267 -45.44 -43.94 -37.85
C GLU A 267 -44.93 -43.49 -39.24
N ALA A 268 -43.89 -42.64 -39.28
CA ALA A 268 -43.20 -42.26 -40.51
C ALA A 268 -42.56 -43.46 -41.23
N ALA A 269 -41.84 -44.33 -40.51
CA ALA A 269 -41.24 -45.54 -41.08
C ALA A 269 -42.30 -46.52 -41.63
N THR A 270 -43.47 -46.60 -40.98
CA THR A 270 -44.58 -47.45 -41.46
C THR A 270 -45.19 -46.88 -42.74
N LYS A 271 -45.27 -45.54 -42.86
CA LYS A 271 -45.73 -44.83 -44.06
C LYS A 271 -44.82 -45.04 -45.27
N GLU A 272 -43.50 -44.99 -45.10
CA GLU A 272 -42.56 -45.25 -46.21
C GLU A 272 -42.58 -46.71 -46.69
N VAL A 273 -42.83 -47.67 -45.79
CA VAL A 273 -42.94 -49.10 -46.17
C VAL A 273 -44.20 -49.38 -47.00
N GLN A 274 -45.30 -48.66 -46.77
CA GLN A 274 -46.51 -48.77 -47.60
C GLN A 274 -46.41 -48.04 -48.96
N ALA A 275 -45.45 -47.12 -49.14
CA ALA A 275 -45.31 -46.30 -50.34
C ALA A 275 -44.45 -46.94 -51.46
N ARG A 276 -44.06 -48.22 -51.34
CA ARG A 276 -43.26 -48.94 -52.34
C ARG A 276 -44.04 -50.09 -53.00
N PRO A 277 -44.49 -49.94 -54.26
CA PRO A 277 -44.81 -51.07 -55.13
C PRO A 277 -43.52 -51.79 -55.57
N ASN A 278 -43.55 -53.13 -55.66
CA ASN A 278 -42.43 -53.94 -56.15
C ASN A 278 -42.42 -54.00 -57.70
N PRO A 279 -41.27 -54.27 -58.36
CA PRO A 279 -41.12 -54.07 -59.81
C PRO A 279 -41.32 -55.33 -60.68
N GLY A 280 -41.63 -55.09 -61.97
CA GLY A 280 -41.53 -56.03 -63.10
C GLY A 280 -42.37 -55.55 -64.30
N GLY A 281 -41.95 -55.60 -65.57
CA GLY A 281 -40.64 -55.93 -66.16
C GLY A 281 -40.69 -55.85 -67.71
N SER A 282 -39.51 -55.79 -68.37
CA SER A 282 -39.28 -55.95 -69.85
C SER A 282 -39.81 -54.84 -70.80
N GLN A 283 -38.93 -54.14 -71.56
CA GLN A 283 -38.53 -54.35 -72.98
C GLN A 283 -39.67 -54.18 -74.02
N ASP A 284 -39.54 -53.52 -75.18
CA ASP A 284 -38.50 -52.68 -75.84
C ASP A 284 -39.21 -51.91 -77.00
N GLY A 285 -38.68 -50.93 -77.75
CA GLY A 285 -37.35 -50.27 -77.81
C GLY A 285 -37.00 -49.89 -79.27
N GLN A 286 -36.68 -48.62 -79.59
CA GLN A 286 -36.37 -48.18 -80.97
C GLN A 286 -35.29 -47.06 -81.06
N THR A 287 -34.36 -47.23 -82.02
CA THR A 287 -33.12 -46.46 -82.28
C THR A 287 -33.11 -45.89 -83.72
N PRO A 288 -32.08 -45.16 -84.20
CA PRO A 288 -31.31 -44.05 -83.62
C PRO A 288 -31.16 -42.84 -84.61
N GLY A 289 -30.52 -41.74 -84.19
CA GLY A 289 -30.17 -40.63 -85.11
C GLY A 289 -29.05 -39.72 -84.58
N THR A 290 -27.96 -39.59 -85.33
CA THR A 290 -26.71 -38.87 -84.97
C THR A 290 -26.71 -37.39 -85.36
N GLY A 291 -26.01 -36.52 -84.61
CA GLY A 291 -25.65 -35.16 -85.06
C GLY A 291 -24.85 -34.36 -84.01
N SER A 292 -23.63 -33.95 -84.35
CA SER A 292 -22.70 -33.21 -83.47
C SER A 292 -22.82 -31.68 -83.59
N GLY A 293 -22.32 -30.97 -82.56
CA GLY A 293 -21.94 -29.55 -82.59
C GLY A 293 -22.95 -28.58 -81.96
N ASP A 294 -22.53 -27.42 -81.44
CA ASP A 294 -21.18 -26.90 -81.15
C ASP A 294 -21.27 -25.63 -80.25
N GLY A 295 -20.16 -25.17 -79.67
CA GLY A 295 -20.02 -23.84 -79.01
C GLY A 295 -20.40 -23.77 -77.52
N LYS A 296 -19.45 -23.52 -76.60
CA LYS A 296 -18.79 -22.23 -76.23
C LYS A 296 -19.67 -21.30 -75.37
N GLY A 297 -19.19 -20.68 -74.28
CA GLY A 297 -17.90 -20.74 -73.55
C GLY A 297 -18.16 -20.52 -72.04
N GLY A 298 -17.25 -20.71 -71.09
CA GLY A 298 -15.83 -20.30 -71.04
C GLY A 298 -15.72 -18.90 -70.38
N GLY A 299 -14.90 -18.60 -69.38
CA GLY A 299 -13.95 -19.37 -68.55
C GLY A 299 -13.68 -18.55 -67.26
N ASP A 300 -13.30 -19.13 -66.11
CA ASP A 300 -11.98 -19.70 -65.75
C ASP A 300 -11.11 -18.70 -64.93
N LYS A 301 -10.12 -19.24 -64.17
CA LYS A 301 -9.22 -18.65 -63.15
C LYS A 301 -9.82 -18.49 -61.74
N GLY A 302 -9.32 -19.16 -60.68
CA GLY A 302 -8.32 -20.23 -60.59
C GLY A 302 -7.01 -19.83 -59.87
N ALA A 303 -6.81 -20.41 -58.67
CA ALA A 303 -5.55 -20.68 -57.94
C ALA A 303 -4.54 -19.53 -57.63
N GLN A 304 -3.69 -19.56 -56.59
CA GLN A 304 -3.56 -20.21 -55.28
C GLN A 304 -2.34 -19.52 -54.57
N PRO A 305 -1.49 -20.08 -53.66
CA PRO A 305 -1.14 -19.40 -52.41
C PRO A 305 0.31 -18.87 -52.32
N GLY A 306 0.61 -18.11 -51.25
CA GLY A 306 1.99 -17.76 -50.85
C GLY A 306 2.11 -17.56 -49.34
N ALA A 307 3.24 -17.93 -48.74
CA ALA A 307 3.42 -17.98 -47.28
C ALA A 307 4.80 -17.49 -46.81
N SER A 308 4.81 -16.84 -45.63
CA SER A 308 5.96 -16.65 -44.69
C SER A 308 7.16 -15.77 -45.13
N PRO A 309 8.04 -15.36 -44.19
CA PRO A 309 7.88 -15.14 -42.73
C PRO A 309 8.46 -13.78 -42.23
N GLY A 310 8.22 -13.40 -40.95
CA GLY A 310 9.00 -12.29 -40.34
C GLY A 310 8.58 -11.77 -38.95
N ALA A 311 9.25 -12.26 -37.90
CA ALA A 311 9.53 -11.63 -36.60
C ALA A 311 8.40 -11.04 -35.69
N SER A 312 8.25 -11.67 -34.51
CA SER A 312 7.80 -11.07 -33.22
C SER A 312 8.94 -10.22 -32.59
N PRO A 313 8.79 -9.45 -31.47
CA PRO A 313 8.02 -9.80 -30.26
C PRO A 313 7.22 -8.66 -29.57
N GLY A 314 6.36 -9.02 -28.61
CA GLY A 314 5.84 -8.06 -27.60
C GLY A 314 4.41 -8.33 -27.11
N THR A 315 4.24 -9.28 -26.19
CA THR A 315 2.93 -9.66 -25.63
C THR A 315 2.49 -8.73 -24.49
N GLY A 316 1.23 -8.27 -24.52
CA GLY A 316 0.55 -7.61 -23.39
C GLY A 316 -0.95 -7.85 -23.50
N GLY A 317 -1.45 -8.89 -22.81
CA GLY A 317 -2.75 -9.49 -23.13
C GLY A 317 -3.96 -8.71 -22.60
N ASP A 318 -4.98 -8.58 -23.45
CA ASP A 318 -6.32 -8.13 -23.07
C ASP A 318 -6.95 -9.08 -22.04
N GLY A 319 -7.14 -8.58 -20.82
CA GLY A 319 -7.99 -9.22 -19.82
C GLY A 319 -9.46 -8.91 -20.12
N THR A 320 -10.12 -9.78 -20.89
CA THR A 320 -11.53 -9.62 -21.26
C THR A 320 -12.45 -9.60 -20.03
N SER A 321 -12.81 -8.42 -19.54
CA SER A 321 -13.83 -8.25 -18.49
C SER A 321 -15.21 -8.10 -19.12
N SER A 322 -16.09 -9.07 -18.93
CA SER A 322 -17.47 -9.05 -19.44
C SER A 322 -18.42 -8.18 -18.58
N GLY A 323 -18.00 -6.93 -18.32
CA GLY A 323 -18.86 -5.85 -17.86
C GLY A 323 -18.84 -4.76 -18.91
N GLY A 324 -19.99 -4.38 -19.46
CA GLY A 324 -20.09 -3.57 -20.69
C GLY A 324 -19.66 -2.10 -20.58
N GLY A 325 -18.78 -1.75 -19.65
CA GLY A 325 -18.26 -0.39 -19.48
C GLY A 325 -16.81 -0.27 -19.93
N GLN A 326 -16.52 0.74 -20.75
CA GLN A 326 -15.17 1.05 -21.19
C GLN A 326 -14.47 1.96 -20.16
N GLN A 327 -13.18 1.78 -19.92
CA GLN A 327 -12.40 2.76 -19.15
C GLN A 327 -12.39 4.11 -19.89
N SER A 328 -12.60 5.19 -19.14
CA SER A 328 -12.64 6.53 -19.72
C SER A 328 -12.13 7.58 -18.73
N SER A 329 -11.61 8.67 -19.29
CA SER A 329 -11.16 9.84 -18.55
C SER A 329 -11.43 11.10 -19.35
N ALA A 330 -11.74 12.20 -18.65
CA ALA A 330 -11.91 13.52 -19.24
C ALA A 330 -11.11 14.56 -18.45
N THR A 331 -10.66 15.61 -19.13
CA THR A 331 -9.93 16.73 -18.51
C THR A 331 -10.64 18.04 -18.81
N ILE A 332 -10.91 18.81 -17.76
CA ILE A 332 -11.36 20.20 -17.84
C ILE A 332 -10.17 21.09 -17.48
N ASP A 333 -9.61 21.76 -18.48
CA ASP A 333 -8.58 22.80 -18.33
C ASP A 333 -9.29 24.17 -18.38
N LEU A 334 -9.16 24.96 -17.31
CA LEU A 334 -9.86 26.24 -17.16
C LEU A 334 -8.88 27.37 -16.86
N LYS A 335 -9.11 28.53 -17.47
CA LYS A 335 -8.28 29.74 -17.29
C LYS A 335 -9.14 30.93 -16.91
N THR A 336 -8.96 31.43 -15.69
CA THR A 336 -9.87 32.38 -15.03
C THR A 336 -9.15 33.68 -14.72
N SER A 337 -9.68 34.82 -15.17
CA SER A 337 -9.08 36.13 -14.88
C SER A 337 -9.19 36.46 -13.38
N GLY A 338 -8.19 37.17 -12.83
CA GLY A 338 -8.26 37.67 -11.45
C GLY A 338 -9.49 38.53 -11.20
N GLY A 339 -10.19 38.27 -10.09
CA GLY A 339 -11.47 38.89 -9.75
C GLY A 339 -12.69 38.34 -10.50
N ALA A 340 -12.52 37.35 -11.38
CA ALA A 340 -13.61 36.75 -12.14
C ALA A 340 -13.93 35.33 -11.66
N THR A 341 -15.15 34.88 -11.99
CA THR A 341 -15.60 33.51 -11.84
C THR A 341 -15.82 32.89 -13.23
N LYS A 342 -15.40 31.64 -13.43
CA LYS A 342 -15.68 30.87 -14.64
C LYS A 342 -16.09 29.44 -14.31
N THR A 343 -16.82 28.86 -15.25
CA THR A 343 -17.28 27.47 -15.20
C THR A 343 -16.62 26.69 -16.34
N GLY A 344 -16.05 25.54 -16.02
CA GLY A 344 -15.59 24.54 -16.98
C GLY A 344 -16.43 23.27 -16.84
N THR A 345 -16.80 22.64 -17.95
CA THR A 345 -17.82 21.59 -17.97
C THR A 345 -17.41 20.45 -18.90
N TYR A 346 -17.65 19.22 -18.46
CA TYR A 346 -17.65 18.01 -19.28
C TYR A 346 -19.04 17.37 -19.20
N THR A 347 -19.66 17.12 -20.36
CA THR A 347 -20.99 16.50 -20.46
C THR A 347 -20.84 15.00 -20.73
N VAL A 348 -21.57 14.16 -20.02
CA VAL A 348 -21.63 12.72 -20.30
C VAL A 348 -22.38 12.50 -21.62
N PRO A 349 -21.82 11.74 -22.59
CA PRO A 349 -22.48 11.53 -23.87
C PRO A 349 -23.86 10.86 -23.77
N GLU A 350 -24.68 11.06 -24.79
CA GLU A 350 -25.97 10.39 -24.93
C GLU A 350 -25.86 8.85 -24.88
N ASN A 351 -26.86 8.18 -24.31
CA ASN A 351 -26.92 6.73 -24.14
C ASN A 351 -25.80 6.16 -23.26
N GLN A 352 -25.15 6.99 -22.44
CA GLN A 352 -24.06 6.58 -21.56
C GLN A 352 -24.23 7.08 -20.11
N THR A 353 -23.68 6.31 -19.17
CA THR A 353 -23.54 6.65 -17.75
C THR A 353 -22.06 6.59 -17.37
N PHE A 354 -21.52 7.67 -16.82
CA PHE A 354 -20.14 7.72 -16.34
C PHE A 354 -20.08 7.44 -14.84
N GLY A 355 -19.54 6.28 -14.47
CA GLY A 355 -19.21 5.94 -13.09
C GLY A 355 -17.80 6.44 -12.76
N ILE A 356 -17.69 7.66 -12.24
CA ILE A 356 -16.42 8.28 -11.85
C ILE A 356 -15.94 7.64 -10.54
N THR A 357 -14.70 7.16 -10.53
CA THR A 357 -14.03 6.61 -9.35
C THR A 357 -12.96 7.53 -8.81
N ASP A 358 -12.33 8.36 -9.65
CA ASP A 358 -11.17 9.15 -9.26
C ASP A 358 -11.20 10.53 -9.91
N ILE A 359 -10.75 11.54 -9.17
CA ILE A 359 -10.41 12.87 -9.71
C ILE A 359 -9.03 13.32 -9.26
N VAL A 360 -8.38 14.12 -10.10
CA VAL A 360 -7.15 14.85 -9.78
C VAL A 360 -7.35 16.33 -10.10
N VAL A 361 -7.13 17.19 -9.11
CA VAL A 361 -7.26 18.64 -9.21
C VAL A 361 -5.88 19.28 -9.11
N ALA A 362 -5.51 20.12 -10.08
CA ALA A 362 -4.23 20.82 -10.09
C ALA A 362 -4.42 22.35 -10.02
N ASN A 363 -3.73 22.97 -9.07
CA ASN A 363 -3.42 24.38 -8.96
C ASN A 363 -1.88 24.54 -8.98
N PHE A 364 -1.28 24.26 -10.14
CA PHE A 364 0.18 24.22 -10.26
C PHE A 364 0.84 25.61 -10.21
N GLN A 365 0.06 26.69 -10.39
CA GLN A 365 0.56 28.07 -10.35
C GLN A 365 0.59 28.66 -8.93
N GLY A 366 -0.11 28.02 -7.98
CA GLY A 366 -0.32 28.55 -6.64
C GLY A 366 -1.26 29.74 -6.64
N ASP A 367 -2.34 29.64 -7.42
CA ASP A 367 -3.45 30.57 -7.47
C ASP A 367 -4.18 30.66 -6.12
N GLU A 368 -4.80 31.80 -5.85
CA GLU A 368 -5.60 32.10 -4.65
C GLU A 368 -7.07 32.28 -5.04
N GLY A 369 -8.00 31.74 -4.24
CA GLY A 369 -9.43 31.77 -4.54
C GLY A 369 -10.16 30.48 -4.17
N VAL A 370 -11.25 30.16 -4.87
CA VAL A 370 -12.09 29.00 -4.53
C VAL A 370 -12.47 28.22 -5.78
N LEU A 371 -12.33 26.89 -5.71
CA LEU A 371 -12.78 25.94 -6.72
C LEU A 371 -13.87 25.04 -6.12
N THR A 372 -15.01 24.93 -6.80
CA THR A 372 -16.10 24.00 -6.45
C THR A 372 -16.30 22.98 -7.55
N ILE A 373 -16.42 21.70 -7.18
CA ILE A 373 -16.66 20.57 -8.09
C ILE A 373 -18.09 20.07 -7.87
N THR A 374 -18.84 19.91 -8.95
CA THR A 374 -20.23 19.43 -8.94
C THR A 374 -20.41 18.35 -10.00
N PHE A 375 -21.06 17.24 -9.65
CA PHE A 375 -21.42 16.15 -10.57
C PHE A 375 -22.95 16.07 -10.65
N GLY A 376 -23.53 16.38 -11.82
CA GLY A 376 -24.96 16.70 -11.94
C GLY A 376 -25.32 17.87 -11.02
N ASP A 377 -26.40 17.72 -10.25
CA ASP A 377 -26.77 18.69 -9.20
C ASP A 377 -25.97 18.54 -7.89
N ARG A 378 -25.13 17.50 -7.76
CA ARG A 378 -24.49 17.16 -6.49
C ARG A 378 -23.13 17.82 -6.35
N LYS A 379 -23.04 18.84 -5.48
CA LYS A 379 -21.77 19.41 -5.05
C LYS A 379 -20.91 18.32 -4.38
N ILE A 380 -19.72 18.07 -4.93
CA ILE A 380 -18.76 17.07 -4.44
C ILE A 380 -17.86 17.68 -3.38
N THR A 381 -17.23 18.82 -3.67
CA THR A 381 -16.34 19.52 -2.74
C THR A 381 -16.19 20.98 -3.13
N THR A 382 -15.76 21.81 -2.18
CA THR A 382 -15.32 23.18 -2.37
C THR A 382 -13.96 23.32 -1.70
N ILE A 383 -12.95 23.76 -2.44
CA ILE A 383 -11.55 23.80 -2.00
C ILE A 383 -11.02 25.24 -2.19
N ALA A 384 -10.34 25.77 -1.18
CA ALA A 384 -9.61 27.02 -1.29
C ALA A 384 -8.30 26.78 -2.06
N LEU A 385 -8.07 27.51 -3.15
CA LEU A 385 -6.98 27.25 -4.11
C LEU A 385 -5.60 27.29 -3.44
N GLU A 386 -5.40 28.23 -2.51
CA GLU A 386 -4.17 28.41 -1.77
C GLU A 386 -3.74 27.17 -0.96
N THR A 387 -4.68 26.29 -0.57
CA THR A 387 -4.44 25.13 0.31
C THR A 387 -3.80 23.92 -0.38
N PHE A 388 -3.76 23.87 -1.73
CA PHE A 388 -3.22 22.73 -2.47
C PHE A 388 -2.39 23.17 -3.70
N ARG A 389 -1.69 22.20 -4.29
CA ARG A 389 -1.03 22.35 -5.61
C ARG A 389 -1.44 21.24 -6.55
N ASN A 390 -1.47 20.00 -6.06
CA ASN A 390 -2.15 18.86 -6.68
C ASN A 390 -2.91 18.13 -5.57
N GLN A 391 -4.13 17.68 -5.85
CA GLN A 391 -4.96 16.93 -4.90
C GLN A 391 -5.72 15.82 -5.64
N ASP A 392 -5.58 14.58 -5.19
CA ASP A 392 -6.39 13.45 -5.64
C ASP A 392 -7.57 13.20 -4.70
N TYR A 393 -8.66 12.64 -5.26
CA TYR A 393 -9.75 12.03 -4.50
C TYR A 393 -10.17 10.75 -5.21
N HIS A 394 -10.30 9.66 -4.45
CA HIS A 394 -10.69 8.34 -4.95
C HIS A 394 -11.89 7.78 -4.17
N TRP A 395 -12.80 7.10 -4.87
CA TRP A 395 -14.03 6.53 -4.30
C TRP A 395 -14.16 5.05 -4.60
N VAL A 396 -14.34 4.25 -3.56
CA VAL A 396 -14.61 2.79 -3.66
C VAL A 396 -15.97 2.51 -4.31
N THR A 397 -16.93 3.43 -4.17
CA THR A 397 -18.24 3.36 -4.84
C THR A 397 -18.29 4.42 -5.94
N PRO A 398 -18.39 4.04 -7.23
CA PRO A 398 -18.39 5.00 -8.32
C PRO A 398 -19.55 5.98 -8.20
N ILE A 399 -19.27 7.26 -8.40
CA ILE A 399 -20.30 8.30 -8.50
C ILE A 399 -20.82 8.26 -9.93
N LYS A 400 -22.08 7.84 -10.10
CA LYS A 400 -22.73 7.75 -11.40
C LYS A 400 -23.26 9.12 -11.81
N ILE A 401 -22.89 9.54 -13.02
CA ILE A 401 -23.44 10.69 -13.73
C ILE A 401 -24.16 10.13 -14.95
N THR A 402 -25.43 10.48 -15.11
CA THR A 402 -26.30 10.02 -16.19
C THR A 402 -26.00 10.75 -17.51
N GLU A 403 -26.59 10.27 -18.61
CA GLU A 403 -26.46 10.91 -19.92
C GLU A 403 -26.92 12.37 -19.88
N ASN A 404 -26.22 13.24 -20.61
CA ASN A 404 -26.44 14.70 -20.66
C ASN A 404 -26.21 15.47 -19.34
N ASP A 405 -26.05 14.81 -18.19
CA ASP A 405 -25.56 15.44 -16.97
C ASP A 405 -24.07 15.80 -17.10
N THR A 406 -23.60 16.67 -16.19
CA THR A 406 -22.28 17.28 -16.31
C THR A 406 -21.37 17.03 -15.10
N VAL A 407 -20.08 16.89 -15.37
CA VAL A 407 -19.01 17.23 -14.44
C VAL A 407 -18.72 18.71 -14.62
N THR A 408 -18.82 19.48 -13.56
CA THR A 408 -18.59 20.93 -13.58
C THR A 408 -17.54 21.33 -12.54
N ILE A 409 -16.58 22.16 -12.95
CA ILE A 409 -15.78 22.99 -12.04
C ILE A 409 -16.22 24.43 -12.15
N ASN A 410 -16.39 25.08 -11.00
CA ASN A 410 -16.62 26.51 -10.89
C ASN A 410 -15.45 27.12 -10.11
N VAL A 411 -14.71 28.01 -10.74
CA VAL A 411 -13.51 28.66 -10.21
C VAL A 411 -13.79 30.14 -10.04
N THR A 412 -13.65 30.63 -8.81
CA THR A 412 -13.53 32.06 -8.49
C THR A 412 -12.06 32.36 -8.22
N CYS A 413 -11.39 32.96 -9.21
CA CYS A 413 -9.98 33.35 -9.13
C CYS A 413 -9.87 34.68 -8.38
N ALA A 414 -9.41 34.66 -7.13
CA ALA A 414 -9.15 35.89 -6.38
C ALA A 414 -7.87 36.55 -6.90
N LYS A 415 -6.79 35.78 -7.06
CA LYS A 415 -5.48 36.28 -7.49
C LYS A 415 -4.66 35.19 -8.19
N PRO A 416 -4.21 35.43 -9.44
CA PRO A 416 -3.27 34.54 -10.13
C PRO A 416 -1.96 34.39 -9.36
N GLY A 417 -1.49 33.15 -9.28
CA GLY A 417 -0.32 32.71 -8.54
C GLY A 417 1.01 33.04 -9.20
N THR A 418 2.09 32.63 -8.56
CA THR A 418 3.47 32.79 -9.05
C THR A 418 4.14 31.42 -9.11
N PRO A 419 4.21 30.79 -10.30
CA PRO A 419 4.96 29.55 -10.50
C PRO A 419 6.45 29.70 -10.16
N ALA A 420 7.17 28.58 -10.09
CA ALA A 420 8.62 28.52 -9.81
C ALA A 420 9.52 29.36 -10.77
N THR A 421 8.96 29.89 -11.87
CA THR A 421 9.62 30.87 -12.75
C THR A 421 9.73 32.28 -12.15
N GLY A 422 9.13 32.53 -10.98
CA GLY A 422 9.16 33.81 -10.28
C GLY A 422 8.33 34.94 -10.93
N ARG A 423 7.64 34.65 -12.04
CA ARG A 423 6.78 35.62 -12.75
C ARG A 423 5.32 35.28 -12.48
N ARG A 424 4.59 36.20 -11.85
CA ARG A 424 3.15 36.04 -11.59
C ARG A 424 2.38 35.80 -12.89
N ALA A 425 1.46 34.85 -12.86
CA ALA A 425 0.59 34.54 -13.98
C ALA A 425 -0.38 35.70 -14.29
N ARG A 426 -0.99 35.64 -15.48
CA ARG A 426 -1.99 36.65 -15.93
C ARG A 426 -3.43 36.27 -15.58
N VAL A 427 -3.67 34.99 -15.36
CA VAL A 427 -4.95 34.33 -15.08
C VAL A 427 -4.65 33.17 -14.14
N CYS A 428 -5.59 32.79 -13.28
CA CYS A 428 -5.51 31.49 -12.61
C CYS A 428 -5.70 30.37 -13.65
N HIS A 429 -5.11 29.19 -13.41
CA HIS A 429 -5.14 28.07 -14.34
C HIS A 429 -5.28 26.73 -13.60
N GLU A 430 -6.51 26.27 -13.53
CA GLU A 430 -6.92 25.06 -12.85
C GLU A 430 -7.19 23.92 -13.83
N VAL A 431 -6.81 22.70 -13.45
CA VAL A 431 -7.08 21.49 -14.24
C VAL A 431 -7.77 20.45 -13.36
N LEU A 432 -8.94 19.98 -13.80
CA LEU A 432 -9.59 18.78 -13.25
C LEU A 432 -9.47 17.64 -14.25
N ASN A 433 -8.78 16.56 -13.89
CA ASN A 433 -8.95 15.28 -14.55
C ASN A 433 -9.96 14.44 -13.77
N VAL A 434 -10.86 13.77 -14.48
CA VAL A 434 -11.79 12.77 -13.94
C VAL A 434 -11.60 11.45 -14.65
N SER A 435 -11.68 10.33 -13.94
CA SER A 435 -11.57 8.99 -14.54
C SER A 435 -12.48 7.97 -13.87
N GLY A 436 -12.77 6.90 -14.60
CA GLY A 436 -13.65 5.82 -14.16
C GLY A 436 -14.10 4.94 -15.31
N VAL A 437 -15.33 4.43 -15.21
CA VAL A 437 -15.91 3.50 -16.19
C VAL A 437 -17.16 4.10 -16.82
N LEU A 438 -17.19 4.12 -18.14
CA LEU A 438 -18.22 4.72 -18.96
C LEU A 438 -19.03 3.60 -19.63
N SER A 439 -20.30 3.46 -19.26
CA SER A 439 -21.15 2.29 -19.57
C SER A 439 -22.40 2.72 -20.34
N PRO A 440 -22.93 1.92 -21.29
CA PRO A 440 -24.21 2.20 -21.92
C PRO A 440 -25.36 2.29 -20.90
N THR A 441 -26.29 3.22 -21.09
CA THR A 441 -27.47 3.38 -20.21
C THR A 441 -28.48 2.22 -20.38
N LYS A 442 -28.38 1.42 -21.45
CA LYS A 442 -29.21 0.21 -21.70
C LYS A 442 -28.42 -0.93 -22.35
N GLN A 443 -28.72 -2.15 -21.91
CA GLN A 443 -29.09 -3.28 -22.78
C GLN A 443 -30.57 -3.58 -22.51
#